data_AF-A0A5E4J1P8-F1
#
_entry.id   AF-A0A5E4J1P8-F1
#
_cell.length_a   1.000
_cell.length_b   1.000
_cell.length_c   1.000
_cell.angle_alpha   90.00
_cell.angle_beta   90.00
_cell.angle_gamma   90.00
#
_symmetry.space_group_name_H-M   'P 1'
#
loop_
_entity.id
_entity.type
_entity.pdbx_description
1 polymer ?
#
loop_
_entity_poly.entity_id
_entity_poly.type
_entity_poly.pdbx_seq_one_letter_code
_entity_poly.pdbx_strand_id
1 'polypeptide(L)' 'MAEDVVGQRYDPEKNQLPYGAAVDIKGNIVWAITKEEALATRERIKKAFHKK' A
#
# COMPACT_ATOMS: atom_id res chain seq x y z
N MET A 1 6.21 -25.78 13.08
CA MET A 1 5.18 -24.74 12.97
C MET A 1 5.49 -24.01 11.69
N ALA A 2 4.73 -24.26 10.62
CA ALA A 2 4.98 -23.63 9.33
C ALA A 2 4.53 -22.17 9.46
N GLU A 3 5.49 -21.25 9.39
CA GLU A 3 5.20 -19.83 9.17
C GLU A 3 4.37 -19.74 7.89
N ASP A 4 3.09 -19.40 8.10
CA ASP A 4 2.10 -19.21 7.07
C ASP A 4 2.67 -18.21 6.06
N VAL A 5 3.08 -18.74 4.90
CA VAL A 5 3.54 -17.97 3.75
C VAL A 5 2.41 -17.02 3.40
N VAL A 6 2.50 -15.78 3.90
CA VAL A 6 1.56 -14.65 3.77
C VAL A 6 0.37 -15.04 2.90
N GLY A 7 -0.61 -15.68 3.55
CA GLY A 7 -1.73 -16.33 2.89
C GLY A 7 -2.40 -15.41 1.89
N GLN A 8 -2.65 -15.96 0.71
CA GLN A 8 -3.28 -15.36 -0.48
C GLN A 8 -4.73 -14.87 -0.28
N ARG A 9 -5.16 -14.52 0.93
CA ARG A 9 -6.51 -14.01 1.22
C ARG A 9 -6.45 -12.77 2.10
N TYR A 10 -7.02 -11.69 1.59
CA TYR A 10 -7.21 -10.44 2.33
C TYR A 10 -8.06 -10.69 3.59
N ASP A 11 -7.50 -10.41 4.76
CA ASP A 11 -8.21 -10.37 6.04
C ASP A 11 -8.70 -8.92 6.31
N PRO A 12 -10.02 -8.66 6.23
CA PRO A 12 -10.59 -7.33 6.45
C PRO A 12 -10.50 -6.86 7.91
N GLU A 13 -10.39 -7.76 8.89
CA GLU A 13 -10.23 -7.40 10.30
C GLU A 13 -8.81 -6.91 10.60
N LYS A 14 -7.83 -7.42 9.84
CA LYS A 14 -6.42 -7.02 9.97
C LYS A 14 -6.02 -5.84 9.09
N ASN A 15 -6.94 -5.28 8.30
CA ASN A 15 -6.69 -4.17 7.37
C ASN A 15 -5.39 -4.36 6.56
N GLN A 16 -5.22 -5.57 6.01
CA GLN A 16 -3.99 -6.03 5.37
C GLN A 16 -3.73 -5.45 3.98
N LEU A 17 -4.69 -4.71 3.39
CA LEU A 17 -4.49 -4.11 2.09
C LEU A 17 -3.58 -2.90 2.24
N PRO A 18 -2.46 -2.84 1.50
CA PRO A 18 -1.62 -1.67 1.50
C PRO A 18 -2.38 -0.47 0.92
N TYR A 19 -1.98 0.74 1.31
CA TYR A 19 -2.66 1.99 0.88
C TYR A 19 -2.57 2.19 -0.65
N GLY A 20 -1.67 1.45 -1.29
CA GLY A 20 -1.57 1.19 -2.71
C GLY A 20 -0.52 0.11 -2.94
N ALA A 21 -0.46 -0.50 -4.11
CA ALA A 21 0.57 -1.46 -4.44
C ALA A 21 0.96 -1.33 -5.91
N ALA A 22 2.26 -1.50 -6.20
CA ALA A 22 2.73 -1.77 -7.55
C ALA A 22 2.71 -3.27 -7.77
N VAL A 23 2.15 -3.70 -8.89
CA VAL A 23 2.09 -5.11 -9.29
C VAL A 23 2.88 -5.34 -10.58
N ASP A 24 3.43 -6.54 -10.73
CA ASP A 24 4.03 -6.98 -11.98
C ASP A 24 2.95 -7.35 -13.03
N ILE A 25 3.37 -7.69 -14.25
CA ILE A 25 2.45 -8.10 -15.34
C ILE A 25 1.67 -9.39 -15.04
N LYS A 26 2.09 -10.15 -14.02
CA LYS A 26 1.44 -11.39 -13.57
C LYS A 26 0.52 -11.16 -12.37
N GLY A 27 0.40 -9.92 -11.88
CA GLY A 27 -0.45 -9.55 -10.75
C GLY A 27 0.19 -9.77 -9.38
N ASN A 28 1.50 -10.05 -9.30
CA ASN A 28 2.20 -10.17 -8.03
C ASN A 28 2.56 -8.78 -7.49
N ILE A 29 2.32 -8.54 -6.20
CA ILE A 29 2.72 -7.30 -5.55
C ILE A 29 4.25 -7.26 -5.43
N VAL A 30 4.86 -6.26 -6.08
CA VAL A 30 6.31 -6.01 -6.03
C VAL A 30 6.65 -4.92 -5.02
N TRP A 31 5.69 -4.02 -4.74
CA TRP A 31 5.85 -2.98 -3.72
C TRP A 31 4.50 -2.62 -3.12
N ALA A 32 4.46 -2.53 -1.80
CA ALA A 32 3.29 -2.16 -1.02
C ALA A 32 3.54 -0.80 -0.36
N ILE A 33 2.64 0.16 -0.61
CA ILE A 33 2.69 1.51 -0.04
C ILE A 33 2.19 1.45 1.41
N THR A 34 3.04 1.91 2.32
CA THR A 34 2.69 2.04 3.73
C THR A 34 1.80 3.26 4.01
N LYS A 35 1.16 3.28 5.18
CA LYS A 35 0.33 4.42 5.62
C LYS A 35 1.12 5.74 5.62
N GLU A 36 2.37 5.68 6.07
CA GLU A 36 3.24 6.86 6.21
C GLU A 36 3.62 7.44 4.85
N GLU A 37 3.98 6.58 3.88
CA GLU A 37 4.28 7.00 2.52
C GLU A 37 3.07 7.59 1.79
N ALA A 38 1.88 7.01 2.01
CA ALA A 38 0.64 7.55 1.47
C ALA A 38 0.33 8.95 2.02
N LEU A 39 0.53 9.15 3.33
CA LEU A 39 0.34 10.46 3.98
C LEU A 39 1.37 11.49 3.48
N ALA A 40 2.64 11.13 3.41
CA ALA A 40 3.70 12.01 2.91
C ALA A 40 3.43 12.42 1.45
N THR A 41 2.98 11.48 0.61
CA THR A 41 2.59 11.76 -0.77
C THR A 41 1.41 12.72 -0.83
N ARG A 42 0.38 12.50 0.01
CA ARG A 42 -0.77 13.40 0.11
C ARG A 42 -0.37 14.83 0.48
N GLU A 43 0.54 14.99 1.45
CA GLU A 43 1.04 16.31 1.84
C GLU A 43 1.86 16.99 0.73
N ARG A 44 2.69 16.24 0.00
CA ARG A 44 3.43 16.77 -1.15
C ARG A 44 2.49 17.27 -2.25
N ILE A 45 1.45 16.49 -2.58
CA ILE A 45 0.41 16.88 -3.54
C ILE A 45 -0.30 18.14 -3.04
N LYS A 46 -0.73 18.17 -1.77
CA LYS A 46 -1.36 19.37 -1.21
C LYS A 46 -0.46 20.59 -1.35
N LYS A 47 0.83 20.51 -1.01
CA LYS A 47 1.77 21.63 -1.16
C LYS A 47 1.98 22.05 -2.62
N ALA A 48 2.07 21.10 -3.54
CA ALA A 48 2.30 21.36 -4.96
C ALA A 48 1.09 22.05 -5.63
N PHE A 49 -0.13 21.69 -5.22
CA PHE A 49 -1.37 22.16 -5.84
C PHE A 49 -2.16 23.19 -5.00
N HIS A 50 -1.81 23.43 -3.73
CA HIS A 50 -2.27 24.60 -2.97
C HIS A 50 -1.39 25.82 -3.28
N LYS A 51 -1.38 26.25 -4.55
CA LYS A 51 -0.95 27.60 -4.91
C LYS A 51 -2.21 28.47 -4.91
N LYS A 52 -2.37 29.33 -3.90
CA LYS A 52 -3.36 30.39 -3.85
C LYS A 52 -2.63 31.72 -3.97
#